data_AF-A0A9P5AQQ8-F1
#
_entry.id   AF-A0A9P5AQQ8-F1
#
_cell.length_a   1.000
_cell.length_b   1.000
_cell.length_c   1.000
_cell.angle_alpha   90.00
_cell.angle_beta   90.00
_cell.angle_gamma   90.00
#
_symmetry.space_group_name_H-M   'P 1'
#
loop_
_entity.id
_entity.type
_entity.pdbx_description
1 polymer ?
#
loop_
_entity_poly.entity_id
_entity_poly.type
_entity_poly.pdbx_seq_one_letter_code
_entity_poly.pdbx_strand_id
1 'polypeptide(L)'
;MPPTHARQGVMFRTKTNKGNPFSVIKVRFDEKPERSPPGAHCVYDRYGDNIPFTCGQRYLLSDKVHEIWSDDQVRFAEKYDDIDWDGLIPYGPYPDGKWKLKILGHKAKLDDVVAGDLHLMEIELSTQKAESEKVYQDVTEYLKEHGVLLCDPQASKTLRLFHNMGHIDDGDTWSEEL
;
A
#
# COMPACT_ATOMS: atom_id res chain seq x y z
N MET A 1 -5.91 -17.56 -0.48
CA MET A 1 -6.99 -16.82 -1.20
C MET A 1 -6.50 -15.41 -1.48
N PRO A 2 -6.81 -14.81 -2.64
CA PRO A 2 -6.50 -13.41 -2.90
C PRO A 2 -7.13 -12.50 -1.84
N PRO A 3 -6.54 -11.33 -1.57
CA PRO A 3 -7.15 -10.33 -0.72
C PRO A 3 -8.36 -9.74 -1.45
N THR A 4 -9.54 -10.31 -1.21
CA THR A 4 -10.82 -9.98 -1.85
C THR A 4 -11.09 -8.48 -1.86
N HIS A 5 -10.95 -7.85 -0.70
CA HIS A 5 -11.17 -6.42 -0.51
C HIS A 5 -10.10 -5.53 -1.16
N ALA A 6 -8.89 -6.05 -1.43
CA ALA A 6 -7.83 -5.24 -2.04
C ALA A 6 -8.16 -4.84 -3.49
N ARG A 7 -9.00 -5.63 -4.18
CA ARG A 7 -9.53 -5.28 -5.50
C ARG A 7 -10.51 -4.11 -5.41
N GLN A 8 -11.31 -4.05 -4.34
CA GLN A 8 -12.23 -2.95 -4.03
C GLN A 8 -11.51 -1.74 -3.38
N GLY A 9 -10.18 -1.76 -3.34
CA GLY A 9 -9.38 -0.67 -2.79
C GLY A 9 -9.29 -0.65 -1.26
N VAL A 10 -9.87 -1.63 -0.55
CA VAL A 10 -9.79 -1.73 0.92
C VAL A 10 -8.72 -2.72 1.35
N MET A 11 -7.88 -2.33 2.30
CA MET A 11 -6.73 -3.11 2.70
C MET A 11 -6.52 -3.12 4.20
N PHE A 12 -6.42 -4.34 4.74
CA PHE A 12 -6.25 -4.64 6.15
C PHE A 12 -4.79 -5.03 6.42
N ARG A 13 -4.16 -4.39 7.40
CA ARG A 13 -2.78 -4.71 7.80
C ARG A 13 -2.60 -4.59 9.30
N THR A 14 -1.80 -5.48 9.88
CA THR A 14 -1.14 -5.28 11.16
C THR A 14 0.34 -5.00 10.94
N LYS A 15 0.93 -4.16 11.78
CA LYS A 15 2.33 -3.74 11.69
C LYS A 15 2.91 -3.51 13.06
N THR A 16 4.23 -3.62 13.17
CA THR A 16 4.98 -3.22 14.36
C THR A 16 5.95 -2.10 13.99
N ASN A 17 5.90 -0.98 14.70
CA ASN A 17 6.82 0.13 14.52
C ASN A 17 7.47 0.48 15.85
N LYS A 18 8.81 0.38 15.93
CA LYS A 18 9.58 0.60 17.16
C LYS A 18 9.01 -0.18 18.36
N GLY A 19 8.70 -1.46 18.17
CA GLY A 19 8.12 -2.33 19.20
C GLY A 19 6.64 -2.12 19.51
N ASN A 20 5.98 -1.13 18.89
CA ASN A 20 4.56 -0.87 19.12
C ASN A 20 3.72 -1.50 18.00
N PRO A 21 2.90 -2.53 18.30
CA PRO A 21 2.00 -3.12 17.32
C PRO A 21 0.81 -2.18 17.06
N PHE A 22 0.33 -2.16 15.83
CA PHE A 22 -0.83 -1.38 15.43
C PHE A 22 -1.50 -2.02 14.21
N SER A 23 -2.80 -1.83 14.08
CA SER A 23 -3.53 -2.17 12.87
C SER A 23 -3.75 -0.93 12.02
N VAL A 24 -3.91 -1.14 10.71
CA VAL A 24 -4.24 -0.11 9.73
C VAL A 24 -5.25 -0.68 8.75
N ILE A 25 -6.33 0.07 8.55
CA ILE A 25 -7.22 -0.11 7.41
C ILE A 25 -6.95 1.03 6.44
N LYS A 26 -6.72 0.71 5.18
CA LYS A 26 -6.58 1.68 4.09
C LYS A 26 -7.74 1.53 3.12
N VAL A 27 -8.23 2.64 2.61
CA VAL A 27 -9.20 2.72 1.52
C VAL A 27 -8.58 3.56 0.41
N ARG A 28 -8.59 3.03 -0.81
CA ARG A 28 -8.13 3.66 -2.03
C ARG A 28 -9.31 4.27 -2.77
N PHE A 29 -9.09 5.44 -3.35
CA PHE A 29 -9.99 6.15 -4.22
C PHE A 29 -9.25 6.53 -5.51
N ASP A 30 -9.91 6.43 -6.65
CA ASP A 30 -9.34 6.89 -7.92
C ASP A 30 -9.23 8.40 -7.94
N GLU A 31 -10.20 9.09 -7.34
CA GLU A 31 -10.19 10.53 -7.12
C GLU A 31 -10.29 10.89 -5.64
N LYS A 32 -9.72 12.05 -5.27
CA LYS A 32 -9.81 12.54 -3.90
C LYS A 32 -11.27 12.84 -3.55
N PRO A 33 -11.84 12.25 -2.48
CA PRO A 33 -13.19 12.57 -2.05
C PRO A 33 -13.28 14.01 -1.53
N GLU A 34 -14.48 14.62 -1.64
CA GLU A 34 -14.73 15.99 -1.16
C GLU A 34 -14.32 16.22 0.30
N ARG A 35 -14.53 15.19 1.13
CA ARG A 35 -14.16 15.21 2.55
C ARG A 35 -13.31 14.00 2.87
N SER A 36 -12.15 14.26 3.47
CA SER A 36 -11.34 13.20 4.04
C SER A 36 -12.08 12.52 5.20
N PRO A 37 -12.00 11.20 5.32
CA PRO A 37 -12.58 10.47 6.43
C PRO A 37 -12.01 11.00 7.77
N PRO A 38 -12.85 11.26 8.78
CA PRO A 38 -12.38 11.74 10.08
C PRO A 38 -11.34 10.79 10.70
N GLY A 39 -10.27 11.35 11.26
CA GLY A 39 -9.19 10.57 11.88
C GLY A 39 -8.33 9.76 10.92
N ALA A 40 -8.61 9.78 9.61
CA ALA A 40 -7.79 9.10 8.61
C ALA A 40 -6.64 9.99 8.15
N HIS A 41 -5.48 9.37 7.94
CA HIS A 41 -4.35 9.99 7.26
C HIS A 41 -4.43 9.69 5.77
N CYS A 42 -4.56 10.74 4.94
CA CYS A 42 -4.71 10.58 3.49
C CYS A 42 -3.50 11.11 2.71
N VAL A 43 -3.14 10.40 1.64
CA VAL A 43 -2.03 10.72 0.73
C VAL A 43 -2.41 10.41 -0.71
N TYR A 44 -1.73 11.04 -1.67
CA TYR A 44 -1.64 10.48 -3.01
C TYR A 44 -0.49 9.47 -3.01
N ASP A 45 -0.80 8.22 -3.35
CA ASP A 45 0.22 7.24 -3.69
C ASP A 45 0.53 7.36 -5.19
N ARG A 46 1.67 6.81 -5.65
CA ARG A 46 1.99 6.73 -7.09
C ARG A 46 2.69 5.43 -7.41
N TYR A 47 2.20 4.75 -8.44
CA TYR A 47 2.75 3.54 -9.01
C TYR A 47 2.73 3.67 -10.54
N GLY A 48 3.86 4.04 -11.15
CA GLY A 48 3.85 4.33 -12.58
C GLY A 48 3.03 5.59 -12.87
N ASP A 49 2.09 5.43 -13.80
CA ASP A 49 1.11 6.46 -14.18
C ASP A 49 -0.17 6.38 -13.33
N ASN A 50 -0.32 5.36 -12.46
CA ASN A 50 -1.43 5.27 -11.53
C ASN A 50 -1.16 6.11 -10.28
N ILE A 51 -1.99 7.11 -9.99
CA ILE A 51 -1.82 8.06 -8.88
C ILE A 51 -3.06 8.07 -7.97
N PRO A 52 -3.34 6.99 -7.24
CA PRO A 52 -4.56 6.90 -6.46
C PRO A 52 -4.47 7.73 -5.17
N PHE A 53 -5.62 8.13 -4.66
CA PHE A 53 -5.74 8.78 -3.35
C PHE A 53 -6.07 7.72 -2.28
N THR A 54 -5.21 7.57 -1.28
CA THR A 54 -5.39 6.55 -0.24
C THR A 54 -5.55 7.20 1.13
N CYS A 55 -6.60 6.83 1.86
CA CYS A 55 -6.80 7.20 3.27
C CYS A 55 -6.61 6.00 4.17
N GLY A 56 -5.92 6.16 5.31
CA GLY A 56 -5.72 5.08 6.27
C GLY A 56 -6.05 5.49 7.70
N GLN A 57 -6.81 4.65 8.40
CA GLN A 57 -7.03 4.75 9.85
C GLN A 57 -6.14 3.77 10.59
N ARG A 58 -5.48 4.27 11.64
CA ARG A 58 -4.54 3.52 12.47
C ARG A 58 -5.11 3.35 13.88
N TYR A 59 -4.97 2.14 14.41
CA TYR A 59 -5.31 1.83 15.79
C TYR A 59 -4.12 1.16 16.49
N LEU A 60 -3.75 1.65 17.68
CA LEU A 60 -2.64 1.09 18.44
C LEU A 60 -3.13 -0.16 19.16
N LEU A 61 -2.45 -1.29 18.91
CA LEU A 61 -2.73 -2.53 19.61
C LEU A 61 -2.01 -2.48 20.96
N SER A 62 -2.70 -2.87 22.01
CA SER A 62 -2.11 -3.01 23.34
C SER A 62 -2.34 -4.43 23.85
N ASP A 63 -1.50 -4.90 24.75
CA ASP A 63 -1.60 -6.26 25.32
C ASP A 63 -2.94 -6.53 26.04
N LYS A 64 -3.72 -5.47 26.31
CA LYS A 64 -5.04 -5.53 26.96
C LYS A 64 -6.22 -5.57 25.99
N VAL A 65 -5.99 -5.32 24.70
CA VAL A 65 -7.02 -5.28 23.68
C VAL A 65 -6.91 -6.55 22.85
N HIS A 66 -7.94 -7.40 22.91
CA HIS A 66 -7.98 -8.65 22.16
C HIS A 66 -8.43 -8.44 20.70
N GLU A 67 -9.01 -7.29 20.38
CA GLU A 67 -9.52 -6.97 19.05
C GLU A 67 -8.45 -6.28 18.18
N ILE A 68 -8.28 -6.80 16.96
CA ILE A 68 -7.30 -6.26 16.00
C ILE A 68 -7.79 -4.94 15.39
N TRP A 69 -9.10 -4.79 15.22
CA TRP A 69 -9.75 -3.65 14.60
C TRP A 69 -10.55 -2.90 15.65
N SER A 70 -10.42 -1.57 15.71
CA SER A 70 -11.31 -0.76 16.56
C SER A 70 -12.66 -0.54 15.91
N ASP A 71 -13.68 -0.21 16.70
CA ASP A 71 -14.99 0.21 16.20
C ASP A 71 -14.92 1.34 15.15
N ASP A 72 -13.99 2.29 15.32
CA ASP A 72 -13.78 3.37 14.35
C ASP A 72 -13.25 2.84 13.01
N GLN A 73 -12.31 1.89 13.07
CA GLN A 73 -11.77 1.23 11.89
C GLN A 73 -12.83 0.39 11.18
N VAL A 74 -13.66 -0.35 11.94
CA VAL A 74 -14.77 -1.13 11.40
C VAL A 74 -15.74 -0.22 10.67
N ARG A 75 -16.25 0.83 11.33
CA ARG A 75 -17.12 1.84 10.69
C ARG A 75 -16.48 2.53 9.49
N PHE A 76 -15.16 2.74 9.55
CA PHE A 76 -14.44 3.34 8.44
C PHE A 76 -14.41 2.43 7.22
N ALA A 77 -14.17 1.12 7.39
CA ALA A 77 -14.14 0.16 6.29
C ALA A 77 -15.54 -0.06 5.70
N GLU A 78 -16.54 -0.31 6.56
CA GLU A 78 -17.92 -0.63 6.17
C GLU A 78 -18.63 0.51 5.43
N LYS A 79 -18.10 1.73 5.52
CA LYS A 79 -18.59 2.86 4.73
C LYS A 79 -18.28 2.71 3.23
N TYR A 80 -17.23 1.97 2.88
CA TYR A 80 -16.70 1.91 1.52
C TYR A 80 -16.79 0.52 0.90
N ASP A 81 -17.01 -0.52 1.70
CA ASP A 81 -17.11 -1.89 1.22
C ASP A 81 -17.88 -2.75 2.23
N ASP A 82 -18.48 -3.85 1.77
CA ASP A 82 -19.16 -4.83 2.62
C ASP A 82 -18.13 -5.88 3.08
N ILE A 83 -17.72 -5.79 4.35
CA ILE A 83 -16.56 -6.55 4.85
C ILE A 83 -17.01 -7.84 5.54
N ASP A 84 -16.57 -8.99 5.00
CA ASP A 84 -16.63 -10.26 5.71
C ASP A 84 -15.47 -10.34 6.71
N TRP A 85 -15.69 -9.80 7.91
CA TRP A 85 -14.70 -9.74 8.98
C TRP A 85 -14.22 -11.14 9.43
N ASP A 86 -15.12 -12.11 9.48
CA ASP A 86 -14.82 -13.49 9.87
C ASP A 86 -14.03 -14.23 8.78
N GLY A 87 -14.20 -13.83 7.52
CA GLY A 87 -13.46 -14.31 6.35
C GLY A 87 -12.06 -13.73 6.18
N LEU A 88 -11.63 -12.78 7.02
CA LEU A 88 -10.29 -12.18 6.92
C LEU A 88 -9.19 -13.17 7.32
N ILE A 89 -8.44 -13.65 6.32
CA ILE A 89 -7.32 -14.57 6.53
C ILE A 89 -5.98 -13.81 6.56
N PRO A 90 -5.17 -13.94 7.63
CA PRO A 90 -3.85 -13.32 7.67
C PRO A 90 -2.91 -13.97 6.65
N TYR A 91 -2.12 -13.14 5.96
CA TYR A 91 -1.02 -13.59 5.11
C TYR A 91 0.28 -12.88 5.52
N GLY A 92 1.26 -13.67 5.93
CA GLY A 92 2.47 -13.20 6.62
C GLY A 92 2.47 -13.53 8.12
N PRO A 93 3.38 -12.93 8.93
CA PRO A 93 4.32 -11.87 8.55
C PRO A 93 5.40 -12.36 7.60
N TYR A 94 5.90 -11.45 6.75
CA TYR A 94 7.05 -11.70 5.89
C TYR A 94 8.25 -10.91 6.40
N PRO A 95 9.48 -11.45 6.30
CA PRO A 95 10.70 -10.66 6.48
C PRO A 95 10.70 -9.46 5.54
N ASP A 96 11.01 -8.29 6.09
CA ASP A 96 10.99 -7.00 5.40
C ASP A 96 12.31 -6.27 5.68
N GLY A 97 13.26 -6.41 4.76
CA GLY A 97 14.53 -5.71 4.79
C GLY A 97 14.32 -4.26 4.37
N LYS A 98 14.77 -3.30 5.19
CA LYS A 98 14.59 -1.87 4.91
C LYS A 98 15.90 -1.11 4.96
N TRP A 99 16.22 -0.40 3.89
CA TRP A 99 17.38 0.50 3.80
C TRP A 99 16.93 1.93 3.58
N LYS A 100 17.56 2.87 4.30
CA LYS A 100 17.37 4.31 4.05
C LYS A 100 18.39 4.75 3.01
N LEU A 101 17.91 5.38 1.95
CA LEU A 101 18.71 5.82 0.83
C LEU A 101 18.57 7.33 0.63
N LYS A 102 19.45 7.89 -0.21
CA LYS A 102 19.26 9.21 -0.81
C LYS A 102 19.38 9.08 -2.32
N ILE A 103 18.37 9.51 -3.06
CA ILE A 103 18.34 9.52 -4.53
C ILE A 103 18.15 10.97 -4.95
N LEU A 104 19.10 11.53 -5.70
CA LEU A 104 19.10 12.95 -6.08
C LEU A 104 18.89 13.90 -4.89
N GLY A 105 19.43 13.56 -3.71
CA GLY A 105 19.26 14.33 -2.48
C GLY A 105 17.93 14.10 -1.73
N HIS A 106 16.94 13.45 -2.33
CA HIS A 106 15.69 13.09 -1.68
C HIS A 106 15.86 11.87 -0.77
N LYS A 107 15.23 11.89 0.41
CA LYS A 107 15.18 10.72 1.29
C LYS A 107 14.29 9.65 0.65
N ALA A 108 14.85 8.47 0.47
CA ALA A 108 14.16 7.31 -0.05
C ALA A 108 14.29 6.13 0.91
N LYS A 109 13.46 5.10 0.70
CA LYS A 109 13.60 3.79 1.33
C LYS A 109 13.60 2.73 0.26
N LEU A 110 14.46 1.74 0.40
CA LEU A 110 14.33 0.47 -0.30
C LEU A 110 13.76 -0.54 0.70
N ASP A 111 12.63 -1.11 0.36
CA ASP A 111 12.03 -2.24 1.05
C ASP A 111 12.26 -3.51 0.21
N ASP A 112 12.61 -4.62 0.84
CA ASP A 112 12.71 -5.96 0.25
C ASP A 112 11.90 -6.94 1.09
N VAL A 113 10.70 -7.27 0.62
CA VAL A 113 9.82 -8.22 1.30
C VAL A 113 10.01 -9.62 0.71
N VAL A 114 10.40 -10.56 1.57
CA VAL A 114 10.66 -11.96 1.18
C VAL A 114 9.42 -12.81 1.43
N ALA A 115 8.79 -13.30 0.37
CA ALA A 115 7.59 -14.13 0.42
C ALA A 115 7.87 -15.49 -0.25
N GLY A 116 8.31 -16.47 0.54
CA GLY A 116 8.83 -17.73 0.01
C GLY A 116 10.10 -17.49 -0.79
N ASP A 117 10.13 -17.93 -2.05
CA ASP A 117 11.27 -17.75 -2.96
C ASP A 117 11.22 -16.40 -3.71
N LEU A 118 10.23 -15.54 -3.42
CA LEU A 118 10.03 -14.26 -4.09
C LEU A 118 10.58 -13.09 -3.26
N HIS A 119 11.24 -12.16 -3.95
CA HIS A 119 11.63 -10.85 -3.43
C HIS A 119 10.75 -9.75 -4.04
N LEU A 120 10.03 -9.02 -3.19
CA LEU A 120 9.17 -7.90 -3.57
C LEU A 120 9.84 -6.60 -3.15
N MET A 121 10.60 -6.02 -4.07
CA MET A 121 11.38 -4.82 -3.83
C MET A 121 10.61 -3.55 -4.22
N GLU A 122 10.68 -2.51 -3.39
CA GLU A 122 10.07 -1.20 -3.66
C GLU A 122 11.01 -0.08 -3.22
N ILE A 123 11.18 0.93 -4.08
CA ILE A 123 11.82 2.20 -3.73
C ILE A 123 10.72 3.21 -3.43
N GLU A 124 10.60 3.63 -2.17
CA GLU A 124 9.58 4.57 -1.72
C GLU A 124 10.19 5.95 -1.43
N LEU A 125 9.55 7.00 -1.97
CA LEU A 125 9.84 8.40 -1.65
C LEU A 125 8.56 9.12 -1.25
N SER A 126 8.69 10.16 -0.41
CA SER A 126 7.57 11.04 -0.06
C SER A 126 7.95 12.47 -0.40
N THR A 127 7.07 13.16 -1.11
CA THR A 127 7.29 14.53 -1.59
C THR A 127 6.10 15.42 -1.24
N GLN A 128 6.25 16.72 -1.44
CA GLN A 128 5.10 17.61 -1.52
C GLN A 128 4.37 17.40 -2.85
N LYS A 129 3.05 17.60 -2.87
CA LYS A 129 2.23 17.40 -4.08
C LYS A 129 2.72 18.25 -5.26
N ALA A 130 3.08 19.52 -5.01
CA ALA A 130 3.50 20.46 -6.05
C ALA A 130 4.77 20.04 -6.80
N GLU A 131 5.63 19.24 -6.19
CA GLU A 131 6.90 18.79 -6.77
C GLU A 131 6.86 17.32 -7.21
N SER A 132 5.78 16.60 -6.91
CA SER A 132 5.69 15.14 -7.06
C SER A 132 5.93 14.64 -8.48
N GLU A 133 5.40 15.32 -9.49
CA GLU A 133 5.58 14.94 -10.89
C GLU A 133 7.05 15.02 -11.31
N LYS A 134 7.67 16.17 -11.06
CA LYS A 134 9.07 16.40 -11.39
C LYS A 134 9.99 15.42 -10.67
N VAL A 135 9.81 15.25 -9.36
CA VAL A 135 10.64 14.31 -8.58
C VAL A 135 10.48 12.87 -9.08
N TYR A 136 9.26 12.46 -9.45
CA TYR A 136 9.03 11.13 -10.00
C TYR A 136 9.77 10.92 -11.33
N GLN A 137 9.68 11.89 -12.25
CA GLN A 137 10.38 11.83 -13.54
C GLN A 137 11.90 11.80 -13.35
N ASP A 138 12.45 12.74 -12.59
CA ASP A 138 13.90 12.86 -12.34
C ASP A 138 14.45 11.59 -11.68
N VAL A 139 13.75 11.04 -10.68
CA VAL A 139 14.16 9.80 -9.99
C VAL A 139 14.04 8.58 -10.91
N THR A 140 12.98 8.49 -11.71
CA THR A 140 12.75 7.38 -12.65
C THR A 140 13.85 7.33 -13.71
N GLU A 141 14.19 8.48 -14.29
CA GLU A 141 15.28 8.60 -15.26
C GLU A 141 16.61 8.23 -14.63
N TYR A 142 16.94 8.80 -13.46
CA TYR A 142 18.16 8.48 -12.73
C TYR A 142 18.31 6.97 -12.48
N LEU A 143 17.25 6.29 -12.02
CA LEU A 143 17.28 4.85 -11.78
C LEU A 143 17.54 4.06 -13.07
N LYS A 144 16.86 4.41 -14.16
CA LYS A 144 17.02 3.75 -15.47
C LYS A 144 18.45 3.94 -16.02
N GLU A 145 19.00 5.15 -15.95
CA GLU A 145 20.37 5.46 -16.37
C GLU A 145 21.42 4.64 -15.60
N HIS A 146 21.12 4.28 -14.35
CA HIS A 146 21.98 3.47 -13.50
C HIS A 146 21.66 1.96 -13.58
N GLY A 147 20.93 1.53 -14.61
CA GLY A 147 20.66 0.13 -14.89
C GLY A 147 19.61 -0.52 -14.00
N VAL A 148 18.83 0.26 -13.25
CA VAL A 148 17.71 -0.27 -12.46
C VAL A 148 16.50 -0.47 -13.37
N LEU A 149 16.10 -1.73 -13.54
CA LEU A 149 14.88 -2.08 -14.26
C LEU A 149 13.67 -1.87 -13.33
N LEU A 150 12.84 -0.88 -13.66
CA LEU A 150 11.57 -0.65 -12.98
C LEU A 150 10.49 -1.55 -13.56
N CYS A 151 9.55 -1.98 -12.72
CA CYS A 151 8.41 -2.76 -13.16
C CYS A 151 7.52 -1.94 -14.12
N ASP A 152 6.93 -2.61 -15.10
CA ASP A 152 5.89 -2.05 -15.96
C ASP A 152 4.79 -3.11 -16.18
N PRO A 153 3.54 -2.90 -15.70
CA PRO A 153 3.15 -1.78 -14.85
C PRO A 153 3.78 -1.87 -13.44
N GLN A 154 3.91 -0.72 -12.78
CA GLN A 154 4.25 -0.66 -11.35
C GLN A 154 3.01 -0.92 -10.51
N ALA A 155 3.16 -1.63 -9.39
CA ALA A 155 2.07 -1.95 -8.49
C ALA A 155 2.56 -2.11 -7.04
N SER A 156 1.64 -1.99 -6.08
CA SER A 156 1.95 -2.26 -4.68
C SER A 156 2.41 -3.70 -4.45
N LYS A 157 3.30 -3.93 -3.46
CA LYS A 157 3.83 -5.26 -3.11
C LYS A 157 2.74 -6.33 -2.92
N THR A 158 1.62 -5.99 -2.28
CA THR A 158 0.50 -6.92 -2.07
C THR A 158 -0.08 -7.37 -3.41
N LEU A 159 -0.45 -6.44 -4.30
CA LEU A 159 -1.02 -6.81 -5.60
C LEU A 159 -0.03 -7.64 -6.42
N ARG A 160 1.26 -7.26 -6.41
CA ARG A 160 2.31 -7.99 -7.12
C ARG A 160 2.51 -9.42 -6.61
N LEU A 161 2.45 -9.62 -5.29
CA LEU A 161 2.53 -10.96 -4.69
C LEU A 161 1.39 -11.84 -5.18
N PHE A 162 0.16 -11.36 -5.06
CA PHE A 162 -1.02 -12.16 -5.39
C PHE A 162 -1.20 -12.37 -6.90
N HIS A 163 -0.72 -11.43 -7.72
CA HIS A 163 -0.59 -11.62 -9.17
C HIS A 163 0.39 -12.77 -9.50
N ASN A 164 1.61 -12.74 -8.92
CA ASN A 164 2.60 -13.80 -9.15
C ASN A 164 2.15 -15.17 -8.61
N MET A 165 1.34 -15.18 -7.55
CA MET A 165 0.72 -16.41 -7.04
C MET A 165 -0.45 -16.94 -7.88
N GLY A 166 -0.81 -16.28 -8.99
CA GLY A 166 -1.92 -16.68 -9.86
C GLY A 166 -3.31 -16.45 -9.24
N HIS A 167 -3.43 -15.46 -8.37
CA HIS A 167 -4.69 -15.12 -7.69
C HIS A 167 -5.33 -13.81 -8.20
N ILE A 168 -4.62 -13.07 -9.06
CA ILE A 168 -5.09 -11.83 -9.70
C ILE A 168 -4.65 -11.89 -11.15
N ASP A 169 -5.58 -11.78 -12.10
CA ASP A 169 -5.29 -11.75 -13.53
C ASP A 169 -4.98 -10.32 -14.00
N ASP A 170 -4.26 -10.18 -15.12
CA ASP A 170 -3.93 -8.86 -15.71
C ASP A 170 -5.19 -8.05 -16.09
N GLY A 171 -6.30 -8.72 -16.41
CA GLY A 171 -7.58 -8.09 -16.71
C GLY A 171 -8.36 -7.59 -15.48
N ASP A 172 -7.99 -8.05 -14.27
CA ASP A 172 -8.66 -7.68 -13.03
C ASP A 172 -8.12 -6.37 -12.42
N THR A 173 -6.98 -5.87 -12.92
CA THR A 173 -6.35 -4.63 -12.46
C THR A 173 -6.72 -3.40 -13.28
N TRP A 174 -7.43 -3.58 -14.39
CA TRP A 174 -7.78 -2.54 -15.35
C TRP A 174 -9.22 -2.72 -15.80
N SER A 175 -10.19 -2.58 -14.88
CA SER A 175 -11.53 -2.20 -15.31
C SER A 175 -11.50 -0.73 -15.74
N GLU A 176 -10.95 -0.48 -16.93
CA GLU A 176 -11.43 0.62 -17.76
C GLU A 176 -12.84 0.21 -18.23
N GLU A 177 -13.85 0.47 -17.42
CA GLU A 177 -15.24 0.42 -17.87
C GLU A 177 -15.84 1.83 -17.85
N LEU A 178 -15.71 2.46 -19.04
CA LEU A 178 -16.62 3.38 -19.75
C LEU A 178 -17.27 4.55 -18.99
#